data_AF-A0A413Q7X6-F1
#
_entry.id   AF-A0A413Q7X6-F1
#
_cell.length_a   1.000
_cell.length_b   1.000
_cell.length_c   1.000
_cell.angle_alpha   90.00
_cell.angle_beta   90.00
_cell.angle_gamma   90.00
#
_symmetry.space_group_name_H-M   'P 1'
#
loop_
_entity.id
_entity.type
_entity.pdbx_description
1 polymer ?
#
loop_
_entity_poly.entity_id
_entity_poly.type
_entity_poly.pdbx_seq_one_letter_code
_entity_poly.pdbx_strand_id
1 'polypeptide(L)'
;MNYFIIINAVTLILGIYIIFVSLRMKKSGKIESTFVAEDEMKKIKDTAGYIAYIYPKSLVFGIVIFVISIVAIVSDCLKKIPYWSYVEMIIFVAVIIWFSNMLRNAREKFVKF
;
A
#
# COMPACT_ATOMS: atom_id res chain seq x y z
N MET A 1 4.55 23.84 -11.88
CA MET A 1 3.99 23.04 -10.77
C MET A 1 5.07 22.08 -10.31
N ASN A 2 5.35 21.99 -9.00
CA ASN A 2 6.45 21.15 -8.49
C ASN A 2 6.09 19.67 -8.70
N TYR A 3 6.92 18.89 -9.37
CA TYR A 3 6.62 17.47 -9.68
C TYR A 3 6.30 16.63 -8.43
N PHE A 4 6.94 16.97 -7.31
CA PHE A 4 6.69 16.35 -6.01
C PHE A 4 5.24 16.45 -5.52
N ILE A 5 4.56 17.58 -5.75
CA ILE A 5 3.17 17.74 -5.28
C ILE A 5 2.20 16.81 -6.01
N ILE A 6 2.47 16.54 -7.29
CA ILE A 6 1.66 15.62 -8.11
C ILE A 6 1.85 14.19 -7.60
N ILE A 7 3.10 13.79 -7.36
CA ILE A 7 3.40 12.47 -6.78
C ILE A 7 2.69 12.31 -5.44
N ASN A 8 2.83 13.30 -4.55
CA ASN A 8 2.24 13.26 -3.21
C ASN A 8 0.70 13.20 -3.24
N ALA A 9 0.07 13.88 -4.20
CA ALA A 9 -1.37 13.78 -4.41
C ALA A 9 -1.80 12.39 -4.91
N VAL A 10 -1.04 11.80 -5.85
CA VAL A 10 -1.31 10.44 -6.35
C VAL A 10 -1.11 9.40 -5.25
N THR A 11 -0.05 9.51 -4.44
CA THR A 11 0.19 8.58 -3.31
C THR A 11 -0.88 8.70 -2.24
N LEU A 12 -1.42 9.90 -2.00
CA LEU A 12 -2.53 10.11 -1.09
C LEU A 12 -3.77 9.33 -1.54
N ILE A 13 -4.14 9.46 -2.83
CA ILE A 13 -5.26 8.74 -3.43
C ILE A 13 -5.04 7.22 -3.36
N LEU A 14 -3.82 6.77 -3.65
CA LEU A 14 -3.46 5.35 -3.53
C LEU A 14 -3.61 4.84 -2.09
N GLY A 15 -3.22 5.63 -1.08
CA GLY A 15 -3.44 5.32 0.34
C GLY A 15 -4.91 5.07 0.67
N ILE A 16 -5.77 6.00 0.26
CA ILE A 16 -7.23 5.87 0.44
C ILE A 16 -7.76 4.63 -0.26
N TYR A 17 -7.34 4.40 -1.51
CA TYR A 17 -7.75 3.25 -2.30
C TYR A 17 -7.36 1.92 -1.63
N ILE A 18 -6.11 1.78 -1.17
CA ILE A 18 -5.66 0.55 -0.50
C ILE A 18 -6.42 0.32 0.81
N ILE A 19 -6.69 1.36 1.60
CA ILE A 19 -7.51 1.25 2.81
C ILE A 19 -8.90 0.72 2.44
N PHE A 20 -9.54 1.31 1.42
CA PHE A 20 -10.86 0.91 0.97
C PHE A 20 -10.89 -0.56 0.49
N VAL A 21 -9.97 -0.95 -0.38
CA VAL A 21 -9.86 -2.31 -0.91
C VAL A 21 -9.56 -3.31 0.22
N SER A 22 -8.71 -2.96 1.18
CA SER A 22 -8.44 -3.81 2.35
C SER A 22 -9.70 -4.05 3.17
N LEU A 23 -10.49 -3.01 3.44
CA LEU A 23 -11.76 -3.12 4.16
C LEU A 23 -12.81 -3.91 3.37
N ARG A 24 -12.89 -3.69 2.06
CA ARG A 24 -13.79 -4.43 1.16
C ARG A 24 -13.44 -5.91 1.14
N MET A 25 -12.16 -6.26 1.00
CA MET A 25 -11.66 -7.63 1.03
C MET A 25 -12.07 -8.36 2.31
N LYS A 26 -11.91 -7.71 3.47
CA LYS A 26 -12.34 -8.27 4.76
C LYS A 26 -13.85 -8.47 4.85
N LYS A 27 -14.65 -7.51 4.35
CA LYS A 27 -16.12 -7.59 4.39
C LYS A 27 -16.69 -8.60 3.40
N SER A 28 -16.10 -8.71 2.21
CA SER A 28 -16.60 -9.56 1.13
C SER A 28 -16.15 -11.01 1.27
N GLY A 29 -15.04 -11.27 1.98
CA GLY A 29 -14.41 -12.58 2.02
C GLY A 29 -13.82 -13.01 0.68
N LYS A 30 -13.72 -12.10 -0.29
CA LYS A 30 -13.15 -12.32 -1.62
C LYS A 30 -11.79 -11.64 -1.72
N ILE A 31 -10.84 -12.32 -2.36
CA ILE A 31 -9.53 -11.76 -2.64
C ILE A 31 -9.68 -10.66 -3.70
N GLU A 32 -9.04 -9.51 -3.46
CA GLU A 32 -9.01 -8.41 -4.41
C GLU A 32 -7.77 -8.52 -5.29
N SER A 33 -7.93 -8.33 -6.62
CA SER A 33 -6.85 -8.47 -7.60
C SER A 33 -5.74 -7.41 -7.46
N THR A 34 -5.98 -6.39 -6.64
CA THR A 34 -4.97 -5.40 -6.22
C THR A 34 -3.77 -6.05 -5.51
N PHE A 35 -3.97 -7.15 -4.78
CA PHE A 35 -2.91 -7.78 -3.97
C PHE A 35 -2.28 -9.01 -4.61
N VAL A 36 -2.95 -9.61 -5.58
CA VAL A 36 -2.51 -10.84 -6.27
C VAL A 36 -3.21 -10.93 -7.62
N ALA A 37 -2.51 -11.42 -8.64
CA ALA A 37 -3.06 -11.51 -9.98
C ALA A 37 -4.22 -12.53 -10.06
N GLU A 38 -5.17 -12.31 -10.96
CA GLU A 38 -6.39 -13.13 -11.04
C GLU A 38 -6.14 -14.61 -11.38
N ASP A 39 -5.08 -14.89 -12.13
CA ASP A 39 -4.62 -16.24 -12.43
C ASP A 39 -4.02 -16.94 -11.20
N GLU A 40 -3.33 -16.19 -10.33
CA GLU A 40 -2.82 -16.68 -9.06
C GLU A 40 -3.92 -16.84 -8.00
N MET A 41 -4.96 -16.00 -8.03
CA MET A 41 -6.11 -16.10 -7.11
C MET A 41 -6.76 -17.48 -7.15
N LYS A 42 -6.85 -18.09 -8.34
CA LYS A 42 -7.43 -19.44 -8.53
C LYS A 42 -6.59 -20.55 -7.88
N LYS A 43 -5.30 -20.30 -7.66
CA LYS A 43 -4.35 -21.25 -7.05
C LYS A 43 -4.37 -21.18 -5.52
N ILE A 44 -5.01 -20.16 -4.94
CA ILE A 44 -5.15 -20.00 -3.49
C ILE A 44 -6.28 -20.90 -2.99
N LYS A 45 -5.91 -21.98 -2.28
CA LYS A 45 -6.89 -22.90 -1.68
C LYS A 45 -7.46 -22.38 -0.36
N ASP A 46 -6.64 -21.66 0.41
CA ASP A 46 -7.02 -21.08 1.71
C ASP A 46 -7.28 -19.57 1.57
N THR A 47 -8.45 -19.24 1.02
CA THR A 47 -8.89 -17.85 0.83
C THR A 47 -9.01 -17.09 2.15
N ALA A 48 -9.56 -17.73 3.18
CA ALA A 48 -9.77 -17.10 4.48
C ALA A 48 -8.43 -16.80 5.17
N GLY A 49 -7.49 -17.74 5.14
CA GLY A 49 -6.14 -17.55 5.67
C GLY A 49 -5.35 -16.49 4.90
N TYR A 50 -5.48 -16.44 3.57
CA TYR A 50 -4.87 -15.39 2.76
C TYR A 50 -5.39 -13.99 3.15
N ILE A 51 -6.72 -13.84 3.23
CA ILE A 51 -7.34 -12.56 3.62
C ILE A 51 -6.93 -12.16 5.04
N ALA A 52 -6.96 -13.09 5.99
CA ALA A 52 -6.52 -12.83 7.37
C ALA A 52 -5.05 -12.41 7.44
N TYR A 53 -4.21 -12.92 6.55
CA TYR A 53 -2.80 -12.56 6.48
C TYR A 53 -2.55 -11.20 5.83
N ILE A 54 -3.18 -10.91 4.68
CA ILE A 54 -2.95 -9.67 3.92
C ILE A 54 -3.69 -8.48 4.53
N TYR A 55 -4.94 -8.64 4.96
CA TYR A 55 -5.79 -7.55 5.44
C TYR A 55 -5.10 -6.59 6.43
N PRO A 56 -4.54 -7.05 7.56
CA PRO A 56 -3.96 -6.12 8.52
C PRO A 56 -2.73 -5.40 7.95
N LYS A 57 -1.96 -6.08 7.09
CA LYS A 57 -0.73 -5.55 6.49
C LYS A 57 -1.04 -4.50 5.43
N SER A 58 -2.01 -4.77 4.56
CA SER A 58 -2.46 -3.83 3.53
C SER A 58 -3.15 -2.62 4.14
N LEU A 59 -3.90 -2.79 5.24
CA LEU A 59 -4.49 -1.68 5.98
C LEU A 59 -3.41 -0.78 6.60
N VAL A 60 -2.41 -1.37 7.27
CA VAL A 60 -1.28 -0.61 7.83
C VAL A 60 -0.53 0.13 6.73
N PHE A 61 -0.22 -0.54 5.61
CA PHE A 61 0.44 0.09 4.47
C PHE A 61 -0.36 1.30 3.95
N GLY A 62 -1.66 1.12 3.70
CA GLY A 62 -2.55 2.19 3.23
C GLY A 62 -2.59 3.40 4.17
N ILE A 63 -2.68 3.17 5.49
CA ILE A 63 -2.66 4.24 6.50
C ILE A 63 -1.31 4.97 6.51
N VAL A 64 -0.20 4.23 6.48
CA VAL A 64 1.15 4.80 6.50
C VAL A 64 1.37 5.69 5.28
N ILE A 65 1.07 5.21 4.07
CA ILE A 65 1.25 6.03 2.87
C ILE A 65 0.29 7.22 2.84
N PHE A 66 -0.94 7.07 3.34
CA PHE A 66 -1.89 8.17 3.47
C PHE A 66 -1.34 9.28 4.36
N VAL A 67 -0.85 8.94 5.56
CA VAL A 67 -0.30 9.92 6.52
C VAL A 67 0.96 10.58 5.97
N ILE A 68 1.91 9.80 5.41
CA ILE A 68 3.13 10.33 4.80
C ILE A 68 2.79 11.33 3.69
N SER A 69 1.79 11.01 2.86
CA SER A 69 1.39 11.88 1.75
C SER A 69 0.79 13.21 2.24
N ILE A 70 -0.01 13.19 3.32
CA ILE A 70 -0.52 14.43 3.93
C ILE A 70 0.63 15.29 4.44
N VAL A 71 1.57 14.68 5.18
CA VAL A 71 2.74 15.39 5.71
C VAL A 71 3.57 16.00 4.59
N ALA A 72 3.76 15.27 3.48
CA ALA A 72 4.50 15.74 2.31
C ALA A 72 3.82 16.93 1.63
N ILE A 73 2.49 16.87 1.42
CA ILE A 73 1.73 17.98 0.83
C ILE A 73 1.78 19.22 1.73
N VAL A 74 1.62 19.05 3.05
CA VAL A 74 1.68 20.16 4.01
C VAL A 74 3.09 20.77 4.03
N SER A 75 4.13 19.94 4.01
CA SER A 75 5.53 20.37 3.97
C SER A 75 5.86 21.14 2.68
N ASP A 76 5.36 20.66 1.54
CA ASP A 76 5.49 21.31 0.23
C ASP A 76 4.77 22.66 0.17
N CYS A 77 3.66 22.84 0.90
CA CYS A 77 2.94 24.10 1.01
C CYS A 77 3.61 25.11 1.97
N LEU A 78 4.23 24.63 3.05
CA LEU A 78 4.81 25.48 4.10
C LEU A 78 6.27 25.88 3.87
N LYS A 79 6.99 25.21 2.95
CA LYS A 79 8.40 25.40 2.56
C LYS A 79 9.29 26.18 3.55
N LYS A 80 9.99 25.44 4.42
CA LYS A 80 11.06 26.01 5.27
C LYS A 80 12.36 25.20 5.32
N ILE A 81 12.38 23.95 4.85
CA ILE A 81 13.55 23.06 5.02
C ILE A 81 14.05 22.57 3.65
N PRO A 82 15.29 22.88 3.26
CA PRO A 82 15.88 22.36 2.03
C PRO A 82 16.04 20.84 2.13
N TYR A 83 15.87 20.14 0.99
CA TYR A 83 16.03 18.68 0.84
C TYR A 83 15.02 17.77 1.56
N TRP A 84 14.02 18.29 2.28
CA TRP A 84 13.03 17.50 3.00
C TRP A 84 12.29 16.47 2.12
N SER A 85 11.92 16.85 0.89
CA SER A 85 11.24 15.96 -0.05
C SER A 85 12.05 14.70 -0.41
N TYR A 86 13.39 14.76 -0.36
CA TYR A 86 14.23 13.57 -0.58
C TYR A 86 14.17 12.60 0.61
N VAL A 87 14.07 13.12 1.83
CA VAL A 87 13.91 12.30 3.05
C VAL A 87 12.58 11.54 2.98
N GLU A 88 11.49 12.23 2.61
CA GLU A 88 10.17 11.62 2.44
C GLU A 88 10.19 10.53 1.36
N MET A 89 10.89 10.75 0.25
CA MET A 89 11.06 9.76 -0.81
C MET A 89 11.77 8.49 -0.31
N ILE A 90 12.84 8.63 0.50
CA ILE A 90 13.55 7.48 1.08
C ILE A 90 12.62 6.67 1.99
N ILE A 91 11.84 7.36 2.84
CA ILE A 91 10.86 6.72 3.73
C ILE A 91 9.80 5.98 2.90
N PHE A 92 9.26 6.62 1.86
CA PHE A 92 8.27 6.02 0.97
C PHE A 92 8.78 4.74 0.29
N VAL A 93 10.01 4.76 -0.22
CA VAL A 93 10.64 3.57 -0.82
C VAL A 93 10.81 2.45 0.20
N ALA A 94 11.25 2.76 1.43
CA ALA A 94 11.38 1.75 2.48
C ALA A 94 10.03 1.07 2.81
N VAL A 95 8.94 1.84 2.87
CA VAL A 95 7.59 1.32 3.10
C VAL A 95 7.11 0.44 1.94
N ILE A 96 7.40 0.81 0.69
CA ILE A 96 7.10 -0.02 -0.49
C ILE A 96 7.87 -1.35 -0.46
N ILE A 97 9.16 -1.31 -0.14
CA ILE A 97 9.99 -2.52 -0.07
C ILE A 97 9.42 -3.48 0.99
N TRP A 98 9.07 -2.95 2.16
CA TRP A 98 8.44 -3.73 3.21
C TRP A 98 7.12 -4.36 2.75
N PHE A 99 6.23 -3.60 2.11
CA PHE A 99 4.96 -4.11 1.64
C PHE A 99 5.11 -5.13 0.50
N SER A 100 6.07 -4.92 -0.40
CA SER A 100 6.41 -5.85 -1.48
C SER A 100 6.89 -7.19 -0.95
N ASN A 101 7.73 -7.18 0.08
CA ASN A 101 8.17 -8.40 0.76
C ASN A 101 7.00 -9.12 1.44
N MET A 102 6.05 -8.38 2.02
CA MET A 102 4.85 -8.98 2.61
C MET A 102 3.96 -9.67 1.56
N LEU A 103 3.77 -9.06 0.38
CA LEU A 103 3.04 -9.68 -0.74
C LEU A 103 3.75 -10.93 -1.25
N ARG A 104 5.08 -10.86 -1.40
CA ARG A 104 5.90 -12.02 -1.77
C ARG A 104 5.73 -13.18 -0.77
N ASN A 105 5.82 -12.90 0.53
CA ASN A 105 5.63 -13.91 1.57
C ASN A 105 4.21 -14.50 1.56
N ALA A 106 3.20 -13.70 1.25
CA ALA A 106 1.83 -14.21 1.09
C ALA A 106 1.73 -15.15 -0.12
N ARG A 107 2.32 -14.78 -1.25
CA ARG A 107 2.34 -15.63 -2.44
C ARG A 107 3.03 -16.96 -2.15
N GLU A 108 4.23 -16.93 -1.57
CA GLU A 108 4.97 -18.15 -1.20
C GLU A 108 4.20 -19.05 -0.22
N LYS A 109 3.39 -18.46 0.68
CA LYS A 109 2.61 -19.21 1.66
C LYS A 109 1.30 -19.78 1.11
N PHE A 110 0.63 -19.08 0.20
CA PHE A 110 -0.76 -19.37 -0.17
C PHE A 110 -0.97 -19.78 -1.63
N VAL A 111 -0.06 -19.41 -2.54
CA VAL A 111 -0.12 -19.80 -3.95
C VAL A 111 0.64 -21.11 -4.12
N LYS A 112 -0.10 -22.20 -4.38
CA LYS A 112 0.49 -23.50 -4.69
C LYS A 112 0.68 -23.62 -6.20
N PHE A 113 1.85 -24.08 -6.62
CA PHE A 113 2.14 -24.45 -8.00
C PHE A 113 1.55 -25.82 -8.33
#